data_AF-A0A317KE92-F1
#
_entry.id   AF-A0A317KE92-F1
#
_cell.length_a   1.000
_cell.length_b   1.000
_cell.length_c   1.000
_cell.angle_alpha   90.00
_cell.angle_beta   90.00
_cell.angle_gamma   90.00
#
_symmetry.space_group_name_H-M   'P 1'
#
loop_
_entity.id
_entity.type
_entity.pdbx_description
1 polymer ?
#
loop_
_entity_poly.entity_id
_entity_poly.type
_entity_poly.pdbx_seq_one_letter_code
_entity_poly.pdbx_strand_id
1 'polypeptide(L)'
;MSDVSTALGVRLYPDLVERGGLAAALADCAALHQLDIGRLSAPENGRSRYTHAEMSCDRGVVRVGLGAEARYFMIDISGDGRVRAHGDTCDLLPIVQVVDAWRSGVDLSELAARFPFLKCKKD
;
A
#
# COMPACT_ATOMS: atom_id res chain seq x y z
N MET A 1 -15.04 -7.80 -20.77
CA MET A 1 -14.04 -7.81 -19.68
C MET A 1 -13.70 -6.36 -19.38
N SER A 2 -13.81 -5.89 -18.13
CA SER A 2 -13.61 -4.46 -17.82
C SER A 2 -12.11 -4.12 -17.78
N ASP A 3 -11.78 -2.84 -17.99
CA ASP A 3 -10.39 -2.35 -17.88
C ASP A 3 -9.75 -2.68 -16.53
N VAL A 4 -10.55 -2.69 -15.46
CA VAL A 4 -10.18 -3.08 -14.10
C VAL A 4 -9.75 -4.55 -14.04
N SER A 5 -10.55 -5.45 -14.62
CA SER A 5 -10.27 -6.89 -14.63
C SER A 5 -9.00 -7.25 -15.38
N THR A 6 -8.72 -6.54 -16.48
CA THR A 6 -7.50 -6.74 -17.27
C THR A 6 -6.28 -6.12 -16.58
N ALA A 7 -6.42 -4.96 -15.93
CA ALA A 7 -5.33 -4.30 -15.21
C ALA A 7 -4.89 -5.08 -13.97
N LEU A 8 -5.86 -5.57 -13.18
CA LEU A 8 -5.60 -6.31 -11.95
C LEU A 8 -5.28 -7.78 -12.21
N GLY A 9 -5.68 -8.33 -13.36
CA GLY A 9 -5.68 -9.78 -13.54
C GLY A 9 -6.68 -10.42 -12.58
N VAL A 10 -7.94 -10.52 -13.00
CA VAL A 10 -9.07 -11.09 -12.19
C VAL A 10 -8.72 -12.39 -11.45
N ARG A 11 -7.78 -13.20 -11.98
CA ARG A 11 -7.37 -14.45 -11.31
C ARG A 11 -6.50 -14.22 -10.07
N LEU A 12 -5.72 -13.14 -10.03
CA LEU A 12 -4.82 -12.81 -8.92
C LEU A 12 -5.49 -11.89 -7.89
N TYR A 13 -6.30 -10.93 -8.34
CA TYR A 13 -6.92 -9.92 -7.48
C TYR A 13 -8.42 -9.72 -7.72
N PRO A 14 -9.25 -10.79 -7.61
CA PRO A 14 -10.70 -10.67 -7.80
C PRO A 14 -11.36 -9.73 -6.79
N ASP A 15 -10.89 -9.74 -5.55
CA ASP A 15 -11.34 -8.88 -4.45
C ASP A 15 -11.09 -7.39 -4.72
N LEU A 16 -9.95 -7.05 -5.33
CA LEU A 16 -9.66 -5.65 -5.69
C LEU A 16 -10.53 -5.19 -6.87
N VAL A 17 -10.89 -6.09 -7.78
CA VAL A 17 -11.80 -5.78 -8.89
C VAL A 17 -13.17 -5.42 -8.35
N GLU A 18 -13.70 -6.20 -7.40
CA GLU A 18 -15.00 -5.96 -6.76
C GLU A 18 -15.04 -4.60 -6.03
N ARG A 19 -13.91 -4.22 -5.42
CA ARG A 19 -13.77 -2.94 -4.70
C ARG A 19 -13.42 -1.75 -5.60
N GLY A 20 -13.17 -1.97 -6.88
CA GLY A 20 -12.85 -0.90 -7.84
C GLY A 20 -11.37 -0.47 -7.88
N GLY A 21 -10.46 -1.22 -7.27
CA GLY A 21 -9.02 -0.99 -7.33
C GLY A 21 -8.32 -1.02 -5.97
N LEU A 22 -6.98 -0.97 -5.99
CA LEU A 22 -6.13 -1.03 -4.81
C LEU A 22 -6.41 0.11 -3.82
N ALA A 23 -6.53 1.35 -4.30
CA ALA A 23 -6.77 2.49 -3.42
C ALA A 23 -8.11 2.34 -2.66
N ALA A 24 -9.19 2.00 -3.35
CA ALA A 24 -10.48 1.75 -2.71
C ALA A 24 -10.39 0.62 -1.67
N ALA A 25 -9.71 -0.48 -1.99
CA ALA A 25 -9.53 -1.58 -1.05
C ALA A 25 -8.72 -1.21 0.21
N LEU A 26 -7.69 -0.36 0.07
CA LEU A 26 -6.95 0.20 1.20
C LEU A 26 -7.82 1.11 2.06
N ALA A 27 -8.63 1.98 1.44
CA ALA A 27 -9.55 2.87 2.15
C ALA A 27 -10.59 2.07 2.96
N ASP A 28 -11.21 1.06 2.35
CA ASP A 28 -12.16 0.18 3.02
C ASP A 28 -11.53 -0.56 4.19
N CYS A 29 -10.32 -1.10 4.00
CA CYS A 29 -9.59 -1.83 5.03
C CYS A 29 -9.26 -0.91 6.21
N ALA A 30 -8.75 0.30 5.94
CA ALA A 30 -8.48 1.29 6.98
C ALA A 30 -9.74 1.68 7.75
N ALA A 31 -10.86 1.93 7.04
CA ALA A 31 -12.14 2.28 7.65
C ALA A 31 -12.69 1.16 8.54
N LEU A 32 -12.64 -0.11 8.06
CA LEU A 32 -13.08 -1.28 8.82
C LEU A 32 -12.30 -1.46 10.12
N HIS A 33 -11.01 -1.13 10.11
CA HIS A 33 -10.12 -1.28 11.27
C HIS A 33 -9.89 0.02 12.05
N GLN A 34 -10.58 1.11 11.69
CA GLN A 34 -10.49 2.42 12.34
C GLN A 34 -9.06 3.00 12.37
N LEU A 35 -8.31 2.82 11.27
CA LEU A 35 -6.93 3.28 11.11
C LEU A 35 -6.86 4.56 10.28
N ASP A 36 -5.95 5.49 10.62
CA ASP A 36 -5.71 6.71 9.85
C ASP A 36 -4.53 6.54 8.89
N ILE A 37 -4.82 6.37 7.61
CA ILE A 37 -3.82 6.20 6.55
C ILE A 37 -3.42 7.51 5.85
N GLY A 38 -3.83 8.66 6.39
CA GLY A 38 -3.53 9.97 5.82
C GLY A 38 -4.24 10.23 4.48
N ARG A 39 -3.61 11.02 3.61
CA ARG A 39 -4.18 11.33 2.28
C ARG A 39 -3.86 10.20 1.32
N LEU A 40 -4.91 9.47 0.93
CA LEU A 40 -4.85 8.44 -0.09
C LEU A 40 -5.07 9.04 -1.49
N SER A 41 -4.24 8.62 -2.45
CA SER A 41 -4.37 8.95 -3.88
C SER A 41 -3.98 7.75 -4.75
N ALA A 42 -4.42 7.77 -6.01
CA ALA A 42 -3.99 6.85 -7.06
C ALA A 42 -3.70 7.65 -8.33
N PRO A 43 -2.92 7.11 -9.28
CA PRO A 43 -2.76 7.74 -10.59
C PRO A 43 -4.12 8.03 -11.23
N GLU A 44 -4.30 9.22 -11.83
CA GLU A 44 -5.61 9.62 -12.37
C GLU A 44 -5.99 8.83 -13.64
N ASN A 45 -5.00 8.40 -14.40
CA ASN A 45 -5.17 7.84 -15.74
C ASN A 45 -4.45 6.50 -15.92
N GLY A 46 -4.92 5.72 -16.89
CA GLY A 46 -4.32 4.44 -17.26
C GLY A 46 -4.59 3.30 -16.27
N ARG A 47 -3.96 2.15 -16.52
CA ARG A 47 -4.15 0.93 -15.70
C ARG A 47 -3.66 1.10 -14.27
N SER A 48 -2.64 1.94 -14.07
CA SER A 48 -2.02 2.18 -12.76
C SER A 48 -2.97 2.77 -11.73
N ARG A 49 -4.08 3.39 -12.14
CA ARG A 49 -5.14 3.87 -11.24
C ARG A 49 -5.78 2.76 -10.39
N TYR A 50 -5.67 1.51 -10.86
CA TYR A 50 -6.21 0.33 -10.18
C TYR A 50 -5.14 -0.47 -9.44
N THR A 51 -3.89 -0.42 -9.89
CA THR A 51 -2.80 -1.28 -9.40
C THR A 51 -1.82 -0.54 -8.49
N HIS A 52 -1.97 0.77 -8.32
CA HIS A 52 -1.08 1.61 -7.51
C HIS A 52 -1.88 2.51 -6.58
N ALA A 53 -1.34 2.74 -5.39
CA ALA A 53 -1.88 3.68 -4.41
C ALA A 53 -0.73 4.37 -3.66
N GLU A 54 -0.94 5.64 -3.33
CA GLU A 54 -0.04 6.43 -2.49
C GLU A 54 -0.80 6.94 -1.26
N MET A 55 -0.21 6.77 -0.09
CA MET A 55 -0.69 7.31 1.18
C MET A 55 0.34 8.31 1.69
N SER A 56 -0.06 9.56 1.85
CA SER A 56 0.84 10.67 2.19
C SER A 56 0.50 11.31 3.53
N CYS A 57 1.54 11.69 4.26
CA CYS A 57 1.48 12.43 5.52
C CYS A 57 2.72 13.34 5.64
N ASP A 58 2.80 14.13 6.72
CA ASP A 58 3.92 15.06 6.93
C ASP A 58 5.30 14.38 7.04
N ARG A 59 5.33 13.07 7.36
CA ARG A 59 6.56 12.28 7.42
C ARG A 59 7.01 11.72 6.07
N GLY A 60 6.13 11.77 5.05
CA GLY A 60 6.45 11.35 3.69
C GLY A 60 5.33 10.56 3.01
N VAL A 61 5.71 9.63 2.12
CA VAL A 61 4.79 8.86 1.27
C VAL A 61 5.02 7.36 1.41
N VAL A 62 3.94 6.60 1.62
CA VAL A 62 3.90 5.15 1.44
C VAL A 62 3.29 4.84 0.07
N ARG A 63 4.02 4.10 -0.76
CA ARG A 63 3.54 3.62 -2.06
C ARG A 63 3.21 2.14 -1.98
N VAL A 64 2.12 1.75 -2.60
CA VAL A 64 1.69 0.35 -2.67
C VAL A 64 1.44 -0.02 -4.14
N GLY A 65 2.03 -1.14 -4.55
CA GLY A 65 1.83 -1.73 -5.88
C GLY A 65 1.47 -3.21 -5.81
N LEU A 66 1.06 -3.77 -6.94
CA LEU A 66 0.70 -5.19 -7.06
C LEU A 66 1.81 -5.99 -7.76
N GLY A 67 2.01 -7.22 -7.31
CA GLY A 67 2.76 -8.23 -8.06
C GLY A 67 2.04 -8.61 -9.36
N ALA A 68 2.77 -8.67 -10.47
CA ALA A 68 2.20 -9.00 -11.78
C ALA A 68 2.06 -10.52 -12.03
N GLU A 69 2.88 -11.33 -11.37
CA GLU A 69 2.99 -12.77 -11.63
C GLU A 69 2.39 -13.63 -10.50
N ALA A 70 2.32 -13.09 -9.29
CA ALA A 70 1.75 -13.74 -8.11
C ALA A 70 1.06 -12.70 -7.24
N ARG A 71 0.11 -13.15 -6.41
CA ARG A 71 -0.64 -12.28 -5.51
C ARG A 71 0.23 -11.85 -4.33
N TYR A 72 0.71 -10.62 -4.37
CA TYR A 72 1.28 -9.89 -3.24
C TYR A 72 1.20 -8.38 -3.47
N PHE A 73 1.42 -7.62 -2.41
CA PHE A 73 1.46 -6.16 -2.40
C PHE A 73 2.88 -5.74 -2.06
N MET A 74 3.48 -4.89 -2.89
CA MET A 74 4.77 -4.26 -2.60
C MET A 74 4.53 -2.94 -1.89
N ILE A 75 5.29 -2.67 -0.84
CA ILE A 75 5.28 -1.41 -0.10
C ILE A 75 6.64 -0.72 -0.20
N ASP A 76 6.64 0.59 -0.44
CA ASP A 76 7.81 1.46 -0.31
C ASP A 76 7.46 2.65 0.60
N ILE A 77 8.24 2.85 1.67
CA ILE A 77 8.11 4.00 2.57
C ILE A 77 9.22 4.99 2.23
N SER A 78 8.84 6.20 1.87
CA SER A 78 9.75 7.29 1.50
C SER A 78 9.65 8.47 2.45
N GLY A 79 10.78 8.92 2.97
CA GLY A 79 10.92 10.16 3.75
C GLY A 79 12.00 11.05 3.11
N ASP A 80 11.79 12.36 3.08
CA ASP A 80 12.68 13.33 2.41
C ASP A 80 12.96 12.99 0.93
N GLY A 81 11.97 12.45 0.23
CA GLY A 81 12.08 12.05 -1.18
C GLY A 81 12.94 10.80 -1.44
N ARG A 82 13.39 10.08 -0.41
CA ARG A 82 14.17 8.83 -0.54
C ARG A 82 13.42 7.65 0.06
N VAL A 83 13.46 6.50 -0.60
CA VAL A 83 12.95 5.24 -0.04
C VAL A 83 13.84 4.85 1.14
N ARG A 84 13.23 4.71 2.33
CA ARG A 84 13.90 4.36 3.58
C ARG A 84 13.56 2.94 4.05
N ALA A 85 12.40 2.41 3.67
CA ALA A 85 12.03 1.03 3.93
C ALA A 85 11.19 0.47 2.78
N HIS A 86 11.25 -0.85 2.59
CA HIS A 86 10.47 -1.55 1.59
C HIS A 86 10.06 -2.93 2.10
N GLY A 87 9.08 -3.56 1.48
CA GLY A 87 8.63 -4.89 1.84
C GLY A 87 7.53 -5.42 0.92
N ASP A 88 7.05 -6.60 1.22
CA ASP A 88 5.94 -7.24 0.51
C ASP A 88 5.07 -8.08 1.44
N THR A 89 3.77 -8.13 1.18
CA THR A 89 2.81 -8.92 1.97
C THR A 89 1.64 -9.37 1.09
N CYS A 90 0.93 -10.43 1.49
CA CYS A 90 -0.26 -10.91 0.81
C CYS A 90 -1.56 -10.25 1.32
N ASP A 91 -1.47 -9.46 2.39
CA ASP A 91 -2.62 -8.90 3.10
C ASP A 91 -2.60 -7.37 3.14
N LEU A 92 -3.77 -6.74 2.98
CA LEU A 92 -3.91 -5.28 3.05
C LEU A 92 -3.81 -4.75 4.50
N LEU A 93 -4.23 -5.54 5.49
CA LEU A 93 -4.27 -5.10 6.88
C LEU A 93 -2.88 -4.71 7.43
N PRO A 94 -1.82 -5.51 7.28
CA PRO A 94 -0.48 -5.11 7.71
C PRO A 94 0.00 -3.81 7.05
N ILE A 95 -0.42 -3.51 5.82
CA ILE A 95 -0.06 -2.27 5.12
C ILE A 95 -0.71 -1.07 5.78
N VAL A 96 -2.03 -1.10 6.02
CA VAL A 96 -2.72 0.05 6.64
C VAL A 96 -2.28 0.25 8.10
N GLN A 97 -1.91 -0.82 8.81
CA GLN A 97 -1.32 -0.75 10.15
C GLN A 97 0.07 -0.11 10.15
N VAL A 98 0.91 -0.43 9.16
CA VAL A 98 2.22 0.24 8.97
C VAL A 98 2.03 1.73 8.74
N VAL A 99 1.07 2.12 7.89
CA VAL A 99 0.84 3.52 7.54
C VAL A 99 0.34 4.31 8.75
N ASP A 100 -0.63 3.77 9.49
CA ASP A 100 -1.17 4.36 10.71
C ASP A 100 -0.10 4.55 11.80
N ALA A 101 0.69 3.50 12.07
CA ALA A 101 1.79 3.57 13.03
C ALA A 101 2.87 4.56 12.60
N TRP A 102 3.26 4.54 11.32
CA TRP A 102 4.25 5.47 10.80
C TRP A 102 3.76 6.92 10.89
N ARG A 103 2.52 7.19 10.48
CA ARG A 103 1.91 8.52 10.61
C ARG A 103 1.84 8.98 12.07
N SER A 104 1.58 8.08 13.00
CA SER A 104 1.52 8.34 14.44
C SER A 104 2.90 8.56 15.09
N GLY A 105 3.98 8.53 14.32
CA GLY A 105 5.33 8.86 14.81
C GLY A 105 6.23 7.66 15.10
N VAL A 106 5.79 6.42 14.85
CA VAL A 106 6.63 5.22 15.07
C VAL A 106 7.80 5.22 14.08
N ASP A 107 9.00 4.96 14.57
CA ASP A 107 10.22 4.97 13.75
C ASP A 107 10.36 3.71 12.88
N LEU A 108 11.09 3.83 11.77
CA LEU A 108 11.21 2.76 10.77
C LEU A 108 11.80 1.47 11.33
N SER A 109 12.78 1.57 12.24
CA SER A 109 13.38 0.41 12.92
C SER A 109 12.37 -0.33 13.79
N GLU A 110 11.51 0.41 14.48
CA GLU A 110 10.43 -0.15 15.29
C GLU A 110 9.33 -0.74 14.41
N LEU A 111 8.99 -0.09 13.29
CA LEU A 111 8.08 -0.66 12.29
C LEU A 111 8.63 -1.99 11.74
N ALA A 112 9.91 -2.07 11.38
CA ALA A 112 10.52 -3.32 10.91
C ALA A 112 10.54 -4.42 11.98
N ALA A 113 10.64 -4.07 13.26
CA ALA A 113 10.53 -5.03 14.36
C ALA A 113 9.09 -5.53 14.55
N ARG A 114 8.09 -4.65 14.39
CA ARG A 114 6.66 -4.99 14.52
C ARG A 114 6.11 -5.73 13.29
N PHE A 115 6.66 -5.44 12.11
CA PHE A 115 6.21 -5.93 10.81
C PHE A 115 7.38 -6.61 10.08
N PRO A 116 7.58 -7.93 10.24
CA PRO A 116 8.76 -8.64 9.75
C PRO A 116 8.97 -8.61 8.23
N PHE A 117 7.94 -8.24 7.47
CA PHE A 117 8.04 -8.08 6.02
C PHE A 117 8.73 -6.77 5.59
N LEU A 118 8.81 -5.78 6.49
CA LEU A 118 9.49 -4.52 6.24
C LEU A 118 11.00 -4.65 6.48
N LYS A 119 11.76 -4.12 5.53
CA LYS A 119 13.22 -4.03 5.58
C LYS A 119 13.62 -2.57 5.45
N CYS A 120 14.32 -2.06 6.47
CA CYS A 120 14.91 -0.73 6.42
C CYS A 120 16.15 -0.74 5.53
N LYS A 121 16.32 0.28 4.71
CA LYS A 121 17.59 0.54 4.04
C LYS A 121 18.59 1.06 5.08
N LYS A 122 19.83 0.61 4.97
CA LYS A 122 20.95 1.25 5.67
C LYS A 122 21.28 2.54 4.93
N ASP A 123 21.44 3.62 5.69
CA ASP A 123 21.94 4.90 5.16
C ASP A 123 23.40 4.80 4.71
#